data_AF-A0A4Q0XXH2-F1
#
_entry.id   AF-A0A4Q0XXH2-F1
#
_cell.length_a   1.000
_cell.length_b   1.000
_cell.length_c   1.000
_cell.angle_alpha   90.00
_cell.angle_beta   90.00
_cell.angle_gamma   90.00
#
_symmetry.space_group_name_H-M   'P 1'
#
loop_
_entity.id
_entity.type
_entity.pdbx_description
1 polymer ?
#
loop_
_entity_poly.entity_id
_entity_poly.type
_entity_poly.pdbx_seq_one_letter_code
_entity_poly.pdbx_strand_id
1 'polypeptide(L)'
;MFHWFEQRPFFFAVLVFIFVAFAGIVEIIPDFAKQSRPTVGTKPYTLLELAGRQIYIKDSCNACHSQLIRPFKSETDRYGMYSLSGEYAYDRPFLWGSKRTGPDLKRVGNYRTTDWHENHMMEPASVVPGSIMPAYPHMFTNLVDLDTAYAEAYTVKTVFNTPYDVDIDGDGKVDVALGDYDTAIAKAKEEAKAIAADMKHQAVKDAVANGQVPEIVALIAYLNSLK
;
A
#
# COMPACT_ATOMS: atom_id res chain seq x y z
N MET A 1 -28.19 13.75 42.44
CA MET A 1 -26.74 13.93 42.24
C MET A 1 -26.40 14.47 40.85
N PHE A 2 -27.07 14.02 39.78
CA PHE A 2 -26.83 14.50 38.41
C PHE A 2 -27.39 15.90 38.07
N HIS A 3 -28.44 16.34 38.79
CA HIS A 3 -29.12 17.63 38.56
C HIS A 3 -28.18 18.85 38.52
N TRP A 4 -27.10 18.85 39.30
CA TRP A 4 -26.12 19.94 39.32
C TRP A 4 -25.32 20.04 38.00
N PHE A 5 -24.99 18.90 37.39
CA PHE A 5 -24.27 18.85 36.11
C PHE A 5 -25.18 19.20 34.94
N GLU A 6 -26.43 18.74 34.98
CA GLU A 6 -27.45 19.01 33.94
C GLU A 6 -27.77 20.51 33.81
N GLN A 7 -27.72 21.27 34.92
CA GLN A 7 -27.93 22.72 34.92
C GLN A 7 -26.71 23.53 34.49
N ARG A 8 -25.53 22.88 34.38
CA ARG A 8 -24.25 23.54 34.14
C ARG A 8 -23.56 22.95 32.91
N PRO A 9 -24.02 23.30 31.70
CA PRO A 9 -23.60 22.65 30.45
C PRO A 9 -22.09 22.74 30.21
N PHE A 10 -21.43 23.83 30.63
CA PHE A 10 -19.97 23.97 30.53
C PHE A 10 -19.22 22.87 31.29
N PHE A 11 -19.55 22.66 32.58
CA PHE A 11 -18.88 21.66 33.40
C PHE A 11 -19.18 20.23 32.93
N PHE A 12 -20.42 20.00 32.48
CA PHE A 12 -20.80 18.72 31.89
C PHE A 12 -19.99 18.42 30.61
N ALA A 13 -19.86 19.40 29.70
CA ALA A 13 -19.07 19.26 28.48
C ALA A 13 -17.58 18.97 28.76
N VAL A 14 -16.98 19.67 29.75
CA VAL A 14 -15.59 19.41 30.17
C VAL A 14 -15.41 17.98 30.67
N LEU A 15 -16.35 17.47 31.48
CA LEU A 15 -16.27 16.09 31.97
C LEU A 15 -16.41 15.05 30.87
N VAL A 16 -17.33 15.25 29.94
CA VAL A 16 -17.48 14.38 28.75
C VAL A 16 -16.20 14.40 27.92
N PHE A 17 -15.62 15.58 27.68
CA PHE A 17 -14.36 15.71 26.97
C PHE A 17 -13.24 14.94 27.67
N ILE A 18 -13.06 15.11 28.98
CA ILE A 18 -12.02 14.39 29.74
C ILE A 18 -12.22 12.87 29.63
N PHE A 19 -13.47 12.40 29.73
CA PHE A 19 -13.78 10.98 29.64
C PHE A 19 -13.44 10.39 28.26
N VAL A 20 -13.82 11.09 27.19
CA VAL A 20 -13.50 10.66 25.81
C VAL A 20 -11.99 10.76 25.53
N ALA A 21 -11.33 11.83 25.99
CA ALA A 21 -9.90 12.02 25.82
C ALA A 21 -9.09 10.94 26.56
N PHE A 22 -9.55 10.48 27.72
CA PHE A 22 -8.90 9.42 28.48
C PHE A 22 -8.83 8.11 27.69
N ALA A 23 -9.90 7.72 26.99
CA ALA A 23 -9.87 6.55 26.12
C ALA A 23 -8.82 6.68 25.01
N GLY A 24 -8.76 7.85 24.34
CA GLY A 24 -7.74 8.12 23.33
C GLY A 24 -6.31 8.07 23.87
N ILE A 25 -6.07 8.58 25.08
CA ILE A 25 -4.75 8.51 25.75
C ILE A 25 -4.34 7.06 26.00
N VAL A 26 -5.26 6.24 26.52
CA VAL A 26 -4.97 4.85 26.90
C VAL A 26 -4.78 3.95 25.69
N GLU A 27 -5.53 4.16 24.61
CA GLU A 27 -5.46 3.32 23.41
C GLU A 27 -4.33 3.76 22.46
N ILE A 28 -4.18 5.05 22.19
CA ILE A 28 -3.30 5.53 21.10
C ILE A 28 -1.85 5.70 21.57
N ILE A 29 -1.60 6.28 22.75
CA ILE A 29 -0.25 6.67 23.18
C ILE A 29 0.69 5.45 23.36
N PRO A 30 0.27 4.32 23.99
CA PRO A 30 1.15 3.18 24.16
C PRO A 30 1.63 2.55 22.84
N ASP A 31 0.84 2.63 21.77
CA ASP A 31 1.16 2.01 20.48
C ASP A 31 2.33 2.70 19.78
N PHE A 32 2.48 4.02 19.95
CA PHE A 32 3.65 4.77 19.47
C PHE A 32 4.98 4.27 20.07
N ALA A 33 4.95 3.64 21.26
CA ALA A 33 6.16 3.18 21.94
C ALA A 33 6.56 1.73 21.62
N LYS A 34 5.60 0.85 21.24
CA LYS A 34 5.82 -0.61 21.27
C LYS A 34 5.54 -1.37 19.98
N GLN A 35 4.52 -0.99 19.19
CA GLN A 35 3.93 -1.95 18.23
C GLN A 35 4.31 -1.75 16.75
N SER A 36 4.86 -0.59 16.36
CA SER A 36 5.05 -0.25 14.93
C SER A 36 6.50 -0.22 14.45
N ARG A 37 7.40 -0.94 15.12
CA ARG A 37 8.80 -1.03 14.65
C ARG A 37 8.87 -1.90 13.39
N PRO A 38 9.62 -1.50 12.36
CA PRO A 38 9.77 -2.29 11.15
C PRO A 38 10.33 -3.68 11.48
N THR A 39 9.77 -4.71 10.86
CA THR A 39 10.33 -6.06 10.91
C THR A 39 11.68 -6.10 10.17
N VAL A 40 12.54 -7.05 10.52
CA VAL A 40 13.86 -7.20 9.86
C VAL A 40 13.66 -7.35 8.35
N GLY A 41 14.38 -6.54 7.56
CA GLY A 41 14.29 -6.54 6.10
C GLY A 41 13.09 -5.79 5.51
N THR A 42 12.27 -5.13 6.32
CA THR A 42 11.20 -4.26 5.81
C THR A 42 11.83 -3.03 5.16
N LYS A 43 11.53 -2.83 3.88
CA LYS A 43 12.02 -1.70 3.08
C LYS A 43 10.84 -0.79 2.73
N PRO A 44 11.05 0.52 2.54
CA PRO A 44 10.01 1.38 2.00
C PRO A 44 9.73 1.03 0.54
N TYR A 45 8.58 1.42 0.01
CA TYR A 45 8.22 1.16 -1.38
C TYR A 45 9.13 1.91 -2.35
N THR A 46 9.47 1.30 -3.49
CA THR A 46 10.07 2.03 -4.61
C THR A 46 9.13 3.13 -5.10
N LEU A 47 9.62 4.07 -5.91
CA LEU A 47 8.77 5.13 -6.45
C LEU A 47 7.63 4.56 -7.31
N LEU A 48 7.90 3.51 -8.10
CA LEU A 48 6.87 2.87 -8.93
C LEU A 48 5.85 2.11 -8.09
N GLU A 49 6.30 1.36 -7.08
CA GLU A 49 5.44 0.67 -6.12
C GLU A 49 4.56 1.65 -5.34
N LEU A 50 5.11 2.79 -4.91
CA LEU A 50 4.35 3.83 -4.21
C LEU A 50 3.28 4.45 -5.12
N ALA A 51 3.61 4.70 -6.39
CA ALA A 51 2.63 5.17 -7.36
C ALA A 51 1.52 4.13 -7.61
N GLY A 52 1.90 2.85 -7.71
CA GLY A 52 0.96 1.73 -7.80
C GLY A 52 0.04 1.59 -6.59
N ARG A 53 0.59 1.84 -5.40
CA ARG A 53 -0.16 1.90 -4.14
C ARG A 53 -1.17 3.04 -4.14
N GLN A 54 -0.83 4.20 -4.69
CA GLN A 54 -1.78 5.30 -4.85
C GLN A 54 -2.89 4.95 -5.85
N ILE A 55 -2.59 4.23 -6.92
CA ILE A 55 -3.62 3.70 -7.83
C ILE A 55 -4.54 2.71 -7.11
N TYR A 56 -3.98 1.81 -6.29
CA TYR A 56 -4.76 0.87 -5.47
C TYR A 56 -5.74 1.60 -4.53
N ILE A 57 -5.34 2.75 -3.98
CA ILE A 57 -6.20 3.62 -3.16
C ILE A 57 -7.23 4.36 -4.03
N LYS A 58 -6.78 4.96 -5.14
CA LYS A 58 -7.61 5.75 -6.09
C LYS A 58 -8.82 4.93 -6.56
N ASP A 59 -8.58 3.67 -6.88
CA ASP A 59 -9.59 2.77 -7.43
C ASP A 59 -10.29 1.93 -6.34
N SER A 60 -10.07 2.28 -5.07
CA SER A 60 -10.72 1.72 -3.88
C SER A 60 -10.63 0.20 -3.75
N CYS A 61 -9.51 -0.38 -4.16
CA CYS A 61 -9.28 -1.83 -4.04
C CYS A 61 -9.38 -2.30 -2.57
N ASN A 62 -8.99 -1.44 -1.62
CA ASN A 62 -9.10 -1.64 -0.17
C ASN A 62 -10.54 -1.79 0.36
N ALA A 63 -11.55 -1.42 -0.41
CA ALA A 63 -12.96 -1.65 -0.03
C ALA A 63 -13.39 -3.12 -0.23
N CYS A 64 -12.70 -3.85 -1.10
CA CYS A 64 -13.01 -5.25 -1.43
C CYS A 64 -11.94 -6.23 -0.93
N HIS A 65 -10.69 -5.77 -0.83
CA HIS A 65 -9.53 -6.58 -0.47
C HIS A 65 -8.90 -6.09 0.82
N SER A 66 -8.62 -7.03 1.70
CA SER A 66 -7.78 -6.77 2.88
C SER A 66 -6.30 -7.01 2.55
N GLN A 67 -5.44 -6.41 3.36
CA GLN A 67 -4.02 -6.71 3.41
C GLN A 67 -3.62 -6.94 4.86
N LEU A 68 -4.31 -7.86 5.54
CA LEU A 68 -4.09 -8.21 6.94
C LEU A 68 -4.53 -9.65 7.19
N ILE A 69 -3.56 -10.57 7.17
CA ILE A 69 -3.78 -12.00 7.41
C ILE A 69 -3.80 -12.23 8.92
N ARG A 70 -4.91 -12.79 9.42
CA ARG A 70 -5.09 -13.07 10.85
C ARG A 70 -4.35 -14.34 11.26
N PRO A 71 -3.92 -14.47 12.53
CA PRO A 71 -3.15 -15.62 13.02
C PRO A 71 -4.02 -16.86 13.30
N PHE A 72 -4.83 -17.25 12.31
CA PHE A 72 -5.62 -18.48 12.34
C PHE A 72 -5.08 -19.47 11.30
N LYS A 73 -5.04 -20.77 11.66
CA LYS A 73 -4.55 -21.82 10.75
C LYS A 73 -5.23 -21.79 9.39
N SER A 74 -6.54 -21.56 9.36
CA SER A 74 -7.32 -21.48 8.12
C SER A 74 -6.95 -20.29 7.24
N GLU A 75 -6.49 -19.17 7.82
CA GLU A 75 -5.99 -18.03 7.05
C GLU A 75 -4.58 -18.28 6.57
N THR A 76 -3.72 -18.83 7.43
CA THR A 76 -2.35 -19.09 7.05
C THR A 76 -2.23 -20.14 5.95
N ASP A 77 -3.11 -21.14 5.94
CA ASP A 77 -3.18 -22.15 4.88
C ASP A 77 -3.66 -21.57 3.55
N ARG A 78 -4.43 -20.48 3.59
CA ARG A 78 -5.01 -19.86 2.41
C ARG A 78 -4.11 -18.77 1.82
N TYR A 79 -3.52 -17.94 2.67
CA TYR A 79 -2.85 -16.70 2.26
C TYR A 79 -1.35 -16.67 2.61
N GLY A 80 -0.84 -17.63 3.39
CA GLY A 80 0.55 -17.65 3.86
C GLY A 80 0.73 -17.09 5.27
N MET A 81 1.96 -16.73 5.64
CA MET A 81 2.28 -16.28 7.00
C MET A 81 1.37 -15.12 7.44
N TYR A 82 0.86 -15.20 8.68
CA TYR A 82 0.05 -14.14 9.26
C TYR A 82 0.81 -12.82 9.29
N SER A 83 0.08 -11.71 9.20
CA SER A 83 0.67 -10.39 9.09
C SER A 83 1.31 -9.95 10.41
N LEU A 84 2.46 -9.29 10.31
CA LEU A 84 3.16 -8.70 11.44
C LEU A 84 3.03 -7.18 11.41
N SER A 85 2.91 -6.54 12.57
CA SER A 85 2.71 -5.09 12.65
C SER A 85 3.85 -4.29 12.00
N GLY A 86 5.08 -4.79 12.09
CA GLY A 86 6.25 -4.15 11.49
C GLY A 86 6.27 -4.13 9.96
N GLU A 87 5.47 -4.96 9.30
CA GLU A 87 5.34 -4.98 7.83
C GLU A 87 4.54 -3.81 7.28
N TYR A 88 3.97 -2.99 8.17
CA TYR A 88 3.18 -1.79 7.85
C TYR A 88 3.86 -0.52 8.36
N ALA A 89 5.11 -0.61 8.84
CA ALA A 89 5.81 0.52 9.46
C ALA A 89 5.96 1.75 8.53
N TYR A 90 5.91 1.52 7.21
CA TYR A 90 6.00 2.57 6.19
C TYR A 90 4.67 2.88 5.50
N ASP A 91 3.59 2.18 5.86
CA ASP A 91 2.28 2.35 5.23
C ASP A 91 1.56 3.58 5.76
N ARG A 92 1.39 4.58 4.90
CA ARG A 92 0.65 5.81 5.22
C ARG A 92 -0.34 6.10 4.10
N PRO A 93 -1.67 6.07 4.35
CA PRO A 93 -2.33 5.44 5.50
C PRO A 93 -2.22 3.91 5.43
N PHE A 94 -2.49 3.17 6.51
CA PHE A 94 -2.53 1.70 6.45
C PHE A 94 -3.60 1.18 5.47
N LEU A 95 -3.35 0.03 4.83
CA LEU A 95 -4.28 -0.60 3.86
C LEU A 95 -4.79 -1.99 4.30
N TRP A 96 -4.89 -2.21 5.61
CA TRP A 96 -5.31 -3.50 6.20
C TRP A 96 -6.66 -4.01 5.66
N GLY A 97 -7.55 -3.09 5.28
CA GLY A 97 -8.91 -3.39 4.82
C GLY A 97 -9.84 -3.77 5.97
N SER A 98 -11.15 -3.64 5.73
CA SER A 98 -12.21 -3.94 6.71
C SER A 98 -13.23 -4.96 6.21
N LYS A 99 -13.12 -5.36 4.93
CA LYS A 99 -14.02 -6.29 4.25
C LYS A 99 -13.22 -7.17 3.28
N ARG A 100 -13.74 -8.38 3.05
CA ARG A 100 -13.23 -9.34 2.05
C ARG A 100 -14.35 -9.76 1.11
N THR A 101 -14.61 -8.92 0.12
CA THR A 101 -15.39 -9.31 -1.06
C THR A 101 -14.51 -10.16 -1.98
N GLY A 102 -13.26 -9.74 -2.15
CA GLY A 102 -12.18 -10.54 -2.73
C GLY A 102 -11.24 -11.11 -1.65
N PRO A 103 -10.24 -11.92 -2.05
CA PRO A 103 -9.24 -12.49 -1.14
C PRO A 103 -8.33 -11.42 -0.50
N ASP A 104 -7.63 -11.81 0.56
CA ASP A 104 -6.54 -11.00 1.12
C ASP A 104 -5.35 -10.93 0.15
N LEU A 105 -4.73 -9.77 0.04
CA LEU A 105 -3.66 -9.50 -0.93
C LEU A 105 -2.28 -9.32 -0.31
N LYS A 106 -2.09 -9.37 1.02
CA LYS A 106 -0.81 -9.04 1.66
C LYS A 106 0.38 -9.89 1.18
N ARG A 107 0.11 -11.07 0.62
CA ARG A 107 1.11 -12.04 0.12
C ARG A 107 0.92 -12.39 -1.35
N VAL A 108 0.17 -11.59 -2.11
CA VAL A 108 -0.20 -11.94 -3.50
C VAL A 108 1.01 -12.06 -4.43
N GLY A 109 2.07 -11.28 -4.18
CA GLY A 109 3.32 -11.32 -4.92
C GLY A 109 4.12 -12.62 -4.77
N ASN A 110 3.73 -13.51 -3.86
CA ASN A 110 4.36 -14.83 -3.71
C ASN A 110 3.84 -15.88 -4.71
N TYR A 111 2.64 -15.68 -5.29
CA TYR A 111 1.98 -16.74 -6.06
C TYR A 111 1.25 -16.27 -7.32
N ARG A 112 1.16 -14.97 -7.59
CA ARG A 112 0.64 -14.43 -8.85
C ARG A 112 1.77 -13.86 -9.69
N THR A 113 1.61 -13.96 -11.01
CA THR A 113 2.56 -13.44 -12.00
C THR A 113 2.07 -12.11 -12.56
N THR A 114 2.96 -11.34 -13.15
CA THR A 114 2.63 -10.12 -13.91
C THR A 114 1.54 -10.37 -14.95
N ASP A 115 1.69 -11.42 -15.77
CA ASP A 115 0.68 -11.84 -16.75
C ASP A 115 -0.68 -12.19 -16.11
N TRP A 116 -0.68 -12.83 -14.93
CA TRP A 116 -1.93 -13.10 -14.23
C TRP A 116 -2.62 -11.81 -13.80
N HIS A 117 -1.86 -10.88 -13.20
CA HIS A 117 -2.40 -9.59 -12.77
C HIS A 117 -2.93 -8.76 -13.95
N GLU A 118 -2.18 -8.72 -15.04
CA GLU A 118 -2.56 -8.04 -16.28
C GLU A 118 -3.93 -8.54 -16.79
N ASN A 119 -4.06 -9.84 -17.03
CA ASN A 119 -5.32 -10.38 -17.56
C ASN A 119 -6.47 -10.26 -16.55
N HIS A 120 -6.18 -10.43 -15.25
CA HIS A 120 -7.20 -10.34 -14.22
C HIS A 120 -7.72 -8.90 -14.05
N MET A 121 -6.88 -7.88 -14.21
CA MET A 121 -7.33 -6.48 -14.17
C MET A 121 -8.10 -6.08 -15.44
N MET A 122 -7.72 -6.65 -16.59
CA MET A 122 -8.44 -6.39 -17.86
C MET A 122 -9.83 -7.02 -17.86
N GLU A 123 -9.93 -8.29 -17.50
CA GLU A 123 -11.19 -9.05 -17.50
C GLU A 123 -11.16 -10.14 -16.41
N PRO A 124 -11.55 -9.82 -15.16
CA PRO A 124 -11.45 -10.74 -14.03
C PRO A 124 -12.17 -12.07 -14.26
N ALA A 125 -13.33 -12.07 -14.94
CA ALA A 125 -14.13 -13.27 -15.15
C ALA A 125 -13.48 -14.24 -16.17
N SER A 126 -12.60 -13.74 -17.04
CA SER A 126 -11.83 -14.58 -17.97
C SER A 126 -10.75 -15.41 -17.28
N VAL A 127 -10.19 -14.88 -16.18
CA VAL A 127 -9.12 -15.52 -15.41
C VAL A 127 -9.67 -16.34 -14.25
N VAL A 128 -10.71 -15.80 -13.58
CA VAL A 128 -11.40 -16.46 -12.47
C VAL A 128 -12.89 -16.51 -12.81
N PRO A 129 -13.37 -17.64 -13.36
CA PRO A 129 -14.79 -17.80 -13.70
C PRO A 129 -15.70 -17.53 -12.50
N GLY A 130 -16.69 -16.65 -12.68
CA GLY A 130 -17.59 -16.22 -11.60
C GLY A 130 -17.03 -15.14 -10.68
N SER A 131 -15.90 -14.50 -11.04
CA SER A 131 -15.41 -13.32 -10.34
C SER A 131 -16.46 -12.20 -10.34
N ILE A 132 -16.65 -11.58 -9.18
CA ILE A 132 -17.48 -10.38 -9.00
C ILE A 132 -16.65 -9.10 -8.96
N MET A 133 -15.32 -9.20 -9.15
CA MET A 133 -14.46 -8.04 -9.22
C MET A 133 -14.77 -7.23 -10.49
N PRO A 134 -14.87 -5.89 -10.41
CA PRO A 134 -14.98 -5.05 -11.60
C PRO A 134 -13.75 -5.17 -12.50
N ALA A 135 -13.93 -4.98 -13.81
CA ALA A 135 -12.81 -4.81 -14.74
C ALA A 135 -12.23 -3.38 -14.61
N TYR A 136 -10.91 -3.25 -14.80
CA TYR A 136 -10.16 -1.98 -14.73
C TYR A 136 -9.40 -1.67 -16.05
N PRO A 137 -10.07 -1.70 -17.22
CA PRO A 137 -9.41 -1.48 -18.52
C PRO A 137 -8.81 -0.07 -18.65
N HIS A 138 -9.32 0.92 -17.92
CA HIS A 138 -8.78 2.29 -17.95
C HIS A 138 -7.32 2.37 -17.49
N MET A 139 -6.87 1.44 -16.64
CA MET A 139 -5.48 1.40 -16.18
C MET A 139 -4.47 1.12 -17.30
N PHE A 140 -4.93 0.55 -18.42
CA PHE A 140 -4.10 0.25 -19.59
C PHE A 140 -3.85 1.48 -20.46
N THR A 141 -4.70 2.50 -20.35
CA THR A 141 -4.62 3.73 -21.15
C THR A 141 -4.21 4.94 -20.32
N ASN A 142 -4.60 4.99 -19.05
CA ASN A 142 -4.22 6.05 -18.14
C ASN A 142 -2.73 5.97 -17.83
N LEU A 143 -2.11 7.14 -17.67
CA LEU A 143 -0.71 7.25 -17.27
C LEU A 143 -0.62 7.53 -15.77
N VAL A 144 0.38 6.93 -15.14
CA VAL A 144 0.64 7.13 -13.72
C VAL A 144 1.20 8.53 -13.45
N ASP A 145 0.78 9.12 -12.33
CA ASP A 145 1.30 10.38 -11.82
C ASP A 145 2.54 10.13 -10.93
N LEU A 146 3.71 10.08 -11.56
CA LEU A 146 4.98 9.92 -10.84
C LEU A 146 5.38 11.18 -10.06
N ASP A 147 4.86 12.35 -10.43
CA ASP A 147 5.20 13.62 -9.79
C ASP A 147 4.63 13.67 -8.38
N THR A 148 3.34 13.33 -8.26
CA THR A 148 2.68 13.20 -6.97
C THR A 148 3.29 12.07 -6.14
N ALA A 149 3.62 10.93 -6.77
CA ALA A 149 4.28 9.83 -6.07
C ALA A 149 5.65 10.23 -5.51
N TYR A 150 6.44 11.02 -6.25
CA TYR A 150 7.73 11.52 -5.77
C TYR A 150 7.54 12.52 -4.63
N ALA A 151 6.58 13.43 -4.74
CA ALA A 151 6.25 14.37 -3.69
C ALA A 151 5.85 13.65 -2.38
N GLU A 152 5.09 12.57 -2.49
CA GLU A 152 4.75 11.71 -1.35
C GLU A 152 5.99 11.01 -0.77
N ALA A 153 6.81 10.36 -1.62
CA ALA A 153 8.03 9.69 -1.20
C ALA A 153 8.98 10.64 -0.46
N TYR A 154 9.16 11.85 -1.01
CA TYR A 154 9.95 12.92 -0.42
C TYR A 154 9.37 13.39 0.92
N THR A 155 8.05 13.51 1.01
CA THR A 155 7.35 13.88 2.26
C THR A 155 7.55 12.81 3.32
N VAL A 156 7.37 11.52 3.00
CA VAL A 156 7.51 10.46 4.01
C VAL A 156 8.96 10.22 4.41
N LYS A 157 9.91 10.46 3.51
CA LYS A 157 11.34 10.51 3.83
C LYS A 157 11.64 11.64 4.82
N THR A 158 11.21 12.87 4.52
CA THR A 158 11.62 14.07 5.25
C THR A 158 10.85 14.27 6.56
N VAL A 159 9.55 14.01 6.57
CA VAL A 159 8.67 14.28 7.73
C VAL A 159 8.61 13.09 8.68
N PHE A 160 8.57 11.87 8.14
CA PHE A 160 8.38 10.65 8.93
C PHE A 160 9.63 9.80 9.06
N ASN A 161 10.79 10.28 8.58
CA ASN A 161 12.06 9.57 8.60
C ASN A 161 11.96 8.15 7.99
N THR A 162 11.15 8.00 6.94
CA THR A 162 11.10 6.74 6.18
C THR A 162 12.48 6.52 5.53
N PRO A 163 13.10 5.34 5.68
CA PRO A 163 14.50 5.11 5.35
C PRO A 163 14.74 4.95 3.84
N TYR A 164 14.55 6.03 3.09
CA TYR A 164 15.02 6.16 1.71
C TYR A 164 16.47 6.64 1.70
N ASP A 165 17.26 6.14 0.74
CA ASP A 165 18.69 6.46 0.56
C ASP A 165 19.58 6.06 1.75
N VAL A 166 19.15 5.06 2.50
CA VAL A 166 19.93 4.49 3.61
C VAL A 166 20.14 3.00 3.43
N ASP A 167 21.17 2.52 4.09
CA ASP A 167 21.46 1.10 4.29
C ASP A 167 20.72 0.62 5.55
N ILE A 168 19.63 -0.11 5.36
CA ILE A 168 18.74 -0.61 6.41
C ILE A 168 19.28 -1.92 6.99
N ASP A 169 19.89 -2.77 6.16
CA ASP A 169 20.37 -4.10 6.56
C ASP A 169 21.84 -4.13 7.02
N GLY A 170 22.58 -3.05 6.80
CA GLY A 170 23.97 -2.87 7.21
C GLY A 170 24.97 -3.54 6.27
N ASP A 171 24.57 -3.85 5.03
CA ASP A 171 25.42 -4.52 4.04
C ASP A 171 26.34 -3.56 3.24
N GLY A 172 26.25 -2.26 3.52
CA GLY A 172 26.99 -1.19 2.87
C GLY A 172 26.33 -0.65 1.59
N LYS A 173 25.11 -1.08 1.25
CA LYS A 173 24.37 -0.64 0.05
C LYS A 173 23.07 0.03 0.45
N VAL A 174 22.66 0.98 -0.38
CA VAL A 174 21.34 1.59 -0.24
C VAL A 174 20.27 0.61 -0.69
N ASP A 175 19.34 0.31 0.20
CA ASP A 175 18.24 -0.62 -0.05
C ASP A 175 17.23 -0.08 -1.06
N VAL A 176 16.78 1.16 -0.84
CA VAL A 176 15.79 1.84 -1.68
C VAL A 176 16.24 3.27 -1.88
N ALA A 177 16.75 3.54 -3.08
CA ALA A 177 17.29 4.84 -3.43
C ALA A 177 16.19 5.73 -4.03
N LEU A 178 15.85 6.83 -3.36
CA LEU A 178 14.98 7.87 -3.89
C LEU A 178 15.80 8.88 -4.70
N GLY A 179 16.89 9.43 -4.14
CA GLY A 179 17.75 10.39 -4.83
C GLY A 179 17.05 11.73 -5.12
N ASP A 180 17.50 12.41 -6.18
CA ASP A 180 16.81 13.58 -6.75
C ASP A 180 15.63 13.17 -7.64
N TYR A 181 14.80 14.15 -8.02
CA TYR A 181 13.59 13.92 -8.80
C TYR A 181 13.89 13.22 -10.13
N ASP A 182 14.84 13.72 -10.93
CA ASP A 182 15.12 13.16 -12.25
C ASP A 182 15.64 11.71 -12.17
N THR A 183 16.50 11.43 -11.18
CA THR A 183 17.02 10.08 -10.91
C THR A 183 15.91 9.15 -10.44
N ALA A 184 15.02 9.61 -9.57
CA ALA A 184 13.90 8.82 -9.07
C ALA A 184 12.95 8.42 -10.21
N ILE A 185 12.61 9.38 -11.08
CA ILE A 185 11.74 9.16 -12.23
C ILE A 185 12.40 8.21 -13.24
N ALA A 186 13.70 8.36 -13.49
CA ALA A 186 14.44 7.46 -14.37
C ALA A 186 14.42 6.01 -13.85
N LYS A 187 14.64 5.81 -12.55
CA LYS A 187 14.57 4.48 -11.89
C LYS A 187 13.16 3.88 -11.95
N ALA A 188 12.12 4.67 -11.68
CA ALA A 188 10.75 4.20 -11.79
C ALA A 188 10.41 3.74 -13.22
N LYS A 189 10.92 4.44 -14.24
CA LYS A 189 10.77 4.04 -15.65
C LYS A 189 11.58 2.79 -16.00
N GLU A 190 12.75 2.60 -15.40
CA GLU A 190 13.54 1.38 -15.56
C GLU A 190 12.82 0.16 -14.95
N GLU A 191 12.31 0.31 -13.74
CA GLU A 191 11.50 -0.71 -13.06
C GLU A 191 10.23 -1.03 -13.87
N ALA A 192 9.57 0.00 -14.43
CA ALA A 192 8.40 -0.18 -15.28
C ALA A 192 8.71 -1.00 -16.54
N LYS A 193 9.91 -0.85 -17.13
CA LYS A 193 10.36 -1.69 -18.25
C LYS A 193 10.54 -3.14 -17.84
N ALA A 194 11.07 -3.40 -16.64
CA ALA A 194 11.22 -4.75 -16.12
C ALA A 194 9.86 -5.43 -15.94
N ILE A 195 8.87 -4.72 -15.37
CA ILE A 195 7.50 -5.24 -15.24
C ILE A 195 6.86 -5.46 -16.62
N ALA A 196 6.95 -4.48 -17.52
CA ALA A 196 6.36 -4.57 -18.86
C ALA A 196 6.98 -5.64 -19.76
N ALA A 197 8.21 -6.09 -19.46
CA ALA A 197 8.85 -7.18 -20.20
C ALA A 197 8.04 -8.49 -20.10
N ASP A 198 7.45 -8.74 -18.93
CA ASP A 198 6.64 -9.93 -18.64
C ASP A 198 5.15 -9.77 -19.00
N MET A 199 4.76 -8.60 -19.52
CA MET A 199 3.38 -8.32 -19.97
C MET A 199 3.15 -8.75 -21.43
N LYS A 200 1.89 -9.05 -21.75
CA LYS A 200 1.44 -9.48 -23.08
C LYS A 200 0.77 -8.37 -23.89
N HIS A 201 0.19 -7.36 -23.25
CA HIS A 201 -0.56 -6.32 -23.94
C HIS A 201 0.38 -5.36 -24.68
N GLN A 202 0.45 -5.49 -26.01
CA GLN A 202 1.42 -4.77 -26.83
C GLN A 202 1.37 -3.25 -26.65
N ALA A 203 0.17 -2.66 -26.54
CA ALA A 203 0.03 -1.22 -26.33
C ALA A 203 0.70 -0.72 -25.03
N VAL A 204 0.70 -1.54 -23.97
CA VAL A 204 1.38 -1.20 -22.71
C VAL A 204 2.89 -1.26 -22.91
N LYS A 205 3.39 -2.29 -23.60
CA LYS A 205 4.82 -2.42 -23.93
C LYS A 205 5.31 -1.25 -24.77
N ASP A 206 4.53 -0.84 -25.77
CA ASP A 206 4.85 0.29 -26.65
C ASP A 206 4.85 1.62 -25.86
N ALA A 207 3.87 1.83 -24.98
CA ALA A 207 3.82 3.02 -24.10
C ALA A 207 5.06 3.10 -23.20
N VAL A 208 5.45 1.98 -22.57
CA VAL A 208 6.64 1.89 -21.71
C VAL A 208 7.94 2.07 -22.50
N ALA A 209 8.01 1.53 -23.72
CA ALA A 209 9.14 1.76 -24.62
C ALA A 209 9.28 3.26 -24.99
N ASN A 210 8.16 3.97 -25.14
CA ASN A 210 8.11 5.42 -25.37
C ASN A 210 8.33 6.26 -24.10
N GLY A 211 8.62 5.64 -22.96
CA GLY A 211 8.90 6.32 -21.69
C GLY A 211 7.67 6.81 -20.95
N GLN A 212 6.48 6.36 -21.34
CA GLN A 212 5.21 6.56 -20.64
C GLN A 212 4.94 5.34 -19.75
N VAL A 213 4.41 5.54 -18.55
CA VAL A 213 4.13 4.42 -17.64
C VAL A 213 2.61 4.33 -17.44
N PRO A 214 1.95 3.31 -18.02
CA PRO A 214 0.53 3.07 -17.76
C PRO A 214 0.27 2.70 -16.29
N GLU A 215 -0.90 3.07 -15.77
CA GLU A 215 -1.27 2.81 -14.37
C GLU A 215 -1.20 1.31 -14.02
N ILE A 216 -1.57 0.43 -14.96
CA ILE A 216 -1.53 -1.02 -14.74
C ILE A 216 -0.12 -1.52 -14.39
N VAL A 217 0.93 -0.91 -14.97
CA VAL A 217 2.32 -1.30 -14.72
C VAL A 217 2.72 -0.97 -13.28
N ALA A 218 2.37 0.23 -12.82
CA ALA A 218 2.63 0.66 -11.46
C ALA A 218 1.83 -0.18 -10.44
N LEU A 219 0.55 -0.43 -10.71
CA LEU A 219 -0.27 -1.29 -9.85
C LEU A 219 0.32 -2.69 -9.72
N ILE A 220 0.79 -3.30 -10.81
CA ILE A 220 1.43 -4.61 -10.78
C ILE A 220 2.73 -4.58 -9.97
N ALA A 221 3.55 -3.53 -10.10
CA ALA A 221 4.75 -3.36 -9.26
C ALA A 221 4.37 -3.39 -7.77
N TYR A 222 3.34 -2.62 -7.38
CA TYR A 222 2.83 -2.64 -6.01
C TYR A 222 2.34 -4.02 -5.57
N LEU A 223 1.52 -4.71 -6.37
CA LEU A 223 1.00 -6.03 -5.99
C LEU A 223 2.11 -7.08 -5.90
N ASN A 224 3.11 -7.01 -6.77
CA ASN A 224 4.27 -7.89 -6.75
C ASN A 224 5.15 -7.67 -5.51
N SER A 225 5.15 -6.47 -4.92
CA SER A 225 5.92 -6.17 -3.70
C SER A 225 5.28 -6.74 -2.43
N LEU A 226 4.00 -7.11 -2.47
CA LEU A 226 3.26 -7.72 -1.37
C LEU A 226 3.64 -9.20 -1.19
N LYS A 227 4.77 -9.45 -0.51
CA LYS A 227 5.35 -10.77 -0.23
C LYS A 227 5.39 -11.11 1.25
#